data_AF-A0A1D2AFJ5-F1
#
_entry.id   AF-A0A1D2AFJ5-F1
#
_cell.length_a   1.000
_cell.length_b   1.000
_cell.length_c   1.000
_cell.angle_alpha   90.00
_cell.angle_beta   90.00
_cell.angle_gamma   90.00
#
_symmetry.space_group_name_H-M   'P 1'
#
loop_
_entity.id
_entity.type
_entity.pdbx_description
1 polymer ?
#
loop_
_entity_poly.entity_id
_entity_poly.type
_entity_poly.pdbx_seq_one_letter_code
_entity_poly.pdbx_strand_id
1 'polypeptide(L)'
;QFSTGWASLVGAAMSFCYSTIALGLSIAQGNAYGTVAGQPLEPAAKAFGVLNALGSIVFAYSFSMILIEIQDTIQGTQKAGPIQSMQIAVKISVASMTFFYLAVATAGYLAFGNDVPAYLLTGFEHPRWLILTADIMVVVHMLPAYQVYAQPFVVFVEFHYALWARAPRMLRGVTFRILFRSAFVVLLGVLGMCLPFFGDIVGLVGAIGFWPATVYYPIECWIRVYKPSERRKFWLRVLNIACFVVTLAATVGSVQLIIVDSNSYTVFSNQ
;
A
#
# COMPACT_ATOMS: atom_id res chain seq x y z
N GLN A 1 -0.62 -13.20 -24.01
CA GLN A 1 -0.34 -12.57 -22.69
C GLN A 1 -0.60 -11.08 -22.84
N PHE A 2 -1.55 -10.51 -22.11
CA PHE A 2 -1.64 -9.05 -22.00
C PHE A 2 -0.34 -8.56 -21.37
N SER A 3 0.37 -7.64 -22.03
CA SER A 3 1.63 -7.11 -21.52
C SER A 3 1.36 -6.33 -20.23
N THR A 4 1.73 -6.90 -19.09
CA THR A 4 1.68 -6.22 -17.78
C THR A 4 2.50 -4.93 -17.78
N GLY A 5 3.47 -4.80 -18.70
CA GLY A 5 4.30 -3.62 -18.87
C GLY A 5 3.52 -2.35 -19.23
N TRP A 6 2.48 -2.41 -20.06
CA TRP A 6 1.69 -1.21 -20.38
C TRP A 6 0.90 -0.74 -19.15
N ALA A 7 0.31 -1.69 -18.40
CA ALA A 7 -0.52 -1.38 -17.25
C ALA A 7 0.34 -0.78 -16.13
N SER A 8 1.53 -1.34 -15.91
CA SER A 8 2.52 -0.79 -14.99
C SER A 8 3.03 0.59 -15.43
N LEU A 9 3.24 0.82 -16.74
CA LEU A 9 3.65 2.13 -17.26
C LEU A 9 2.57 3.19 -17.04
N VAL A 10 1.32 2.89 -17.38
CA VAL A 10 0.18 3.79 -17.14
C VAL A 10 0.03 4.05 -15.64
N GLY A 11 0.07 3.00 -14.82
CA GLY A 11 0.01 3.13 -13.36
C GLY A 11 1.12 4.03 -12.82
N ALA A 12 2.36 3.82 -13.24
CA ALA A 12 3.50 4.64 -12.82
C ALA A 12 3.35 6.09 -13.28
N ALA A 13 3.04 6.33 -14.56
CA ALA A 13 2.86 7.68 -15.10
C ALA A 13 1.78 8.46 -14.33
N MET A 14 0.62 7.85 -14.08
CA MET A 14 -0.46 8.48 -13.31
C MET A 14 -0.02 8.80 -11.87
N SER A 15 0.75 7.90 -11.23
CA SER A 15 1.27 8.15 -9.88
C SER A 15 2.22 9.33 -9.78
N PHE A 16 3.13 9.48 -10.75
CA PHE A 16 3.99 10.66 -10.83
C PHE A 16 3.18 11.93 -11.08
N CYS A 17 2.19 11.89 -11.98
CA CYS A 17 1.36 13.04 -12.29
C CYS A 17 0.54 13.51 -11.08
N TYR A 18 -0.26 12.66 -10.44
CA TYR A 18 -1.09 13.11 -9.31
C TYR A 18 -0.23 13.51 -8.11
N SER A 19 0.91 12.84 -7.86
CA SER A 19 1.80 13.20 -6.75
C SER A 19 2.48 14.55 -6.99
N THR A 20 2.83 14.85 -8.25
CA THR A 20 3.37 16.17 -8.64
C THR A 20 2.31 17.25 -8.51
N ILE A 21 1.05 16.97 -8.87
CA ILE A 21 -0.07 17.90 -8.67
C ILE A 21 -0.26 18.17 -7.18
N ALA A 22 -0.34 17.12 -6.35
CA ALA A 22 -0.51 17.25 -4.91
C ALA A 22 0.64 18.05 -4.27
N LEU A 23 1.89 17.80 -4.69
CA LEU A 23 3.05 18.55 -4.26
C LEU A 23 2.96 20.03 -4.67
N GLY A 24 2.64 20.31 -5.93
CA GLY A 24 2.51 21.66 -6.46
C GLY A 24 1.40 22.46 -5.77
N LEU A 25 0.24 21.85 -5.56
CA LEU A 25 -0.87 22.43 -4.81
C LEU A 25 -0.46 22.72 -3.35
N SER A 26 0.23 21.78 -2.70
CA SER A 26 0.72 21.98 -1.32
C SER A 26 1.70 23.14 -1.21
N ILE A 27 2.65 23.25 -2.16
CA ILE A 27 3.61 24.37 -2.20
C ILE A 27 2.89 25.69 -2.45
N ALA A 28 1.91 25.70 -3.36
CA ALA A 28 1.14 26.91 -3.70
C ALA A 28 0.26 27.39 -2.54
N GLN A 29 -0.28 26.47 -1.72
CA GLN A 29 -1.03 26.79 -0.52
C GLN A 29 -0.16 27.51 0.52
N GLY A 30 1.14 27.22 0.57
CA GLY A 30 2.11 27.85 1.46
C GLY A 30 1.99 27.40 2.93
N ASN A 31 2.84 27.93 3.81
CA ASN A 31 2.85 27.51 5.22
C ASN A 31 1.76 28.22 6.02
N ALA A 32 0.62 27.58 6.22
CA ALA A 32 -0.54 28.22 6.84
C ALA A 32 -0.80 27.79 8.29
N TYR A 33 -0.52 26.53 8.68
CA TYR A 33 -1.09 25.97 9.93
C TYR A 33 -0.19 25.00 10.73
N GLY A 34 1.09 24.79 10.36
CA GLY A 34 1.94 23.75 10.97
C GLY A 34 2.51 24.09 12.35
N THR A 35 2.36 23.18 13.33
CA THR A 35 3.10 23.24 14.62
C THR A 35 4.04 22.04 14.78
N VAL A 36 5.11 22.19 15.56
CA VAL A 36 6.02 21.07 15.89
C VAL A 36 5.32 20.03 16.78
N ALA A 37 4.35 20.48 17.58
CA ALA A 37 3.59 19.59 18.45
C ALA A 37 2.65 18.67 17.66
N GLY A 38 2.19 19.06 16.46
CA GLY A 38 1.16 18.32 15.75
C GLY A 38 -0.23 18.53 16.35
N GLN A 39 -1.16 17.64 16.01
CA GLN A 39 -2.56 17.74 16.41
C GLN A 39 -2.73 17.86 17.95
N PRO A 40 -3.64 18.74 18.41
CA PRO A 40 -3.92 18.97 19.84
C PRO A 40 -4.80 17.86 20.42
N LEU A 41 -4.33 16.61 20.33
CA LEU A 41 -5.02 15.44 20.86
C LEU A 41 -4.54 15.10 22.27
N GLU A 42 -5.41 14.43 23.03
CA GLU A 42 -5.04 13.80 24.29
C GLU A 42 -3.84 12.86 24.11
N PRO A 43 -2.91 12.75 25.08
CA PRO A 43 -1.66 12.01 24.91
C PRO A 43 -1.84 10.56 24.44
N ALA A 44 -2.87 9.87 24.93
CA ALA A 44 -3.16 8.50 24.54
C ALA A 44 -3.61 8.39 23.07
N ALA A 45 -4.56 9.24 22.64
CA ALA A 45 -5.03 9.27 21.26
C ALA A 45 -3.88 9.62 20.29
N LYS A 46 -3.04 10.58 20.69
CA LYS A 46 -1.85 10.97 19.94
C LYS A 46 -0.84 9.81 19.81
N ALA A 47 -0.62 9.05 20.88
CA ALA A 47 0.26 7.88 20.84
C ALA A 47 -0.26 6.82 19.87
N PHE A 48 -1.56 6.51 19.88
CA PHE A 48 -2.15 5.58 18.92
C PHE A 48 -2.08 6.09 17.48
N GLY A 49 -2.27 7.39 17.25
CA GLY A 49 -2.02 8.05 15.96
C GLY A 49 -0.59 7.87 15.46
N VAL A 50 0.42 8.08 16.31
CA VAL A 50 1.83 7.84 15.97
C VAL A 50 2.09 6.38 15.63
N LEU A 51 1.51 5.44 16.38
CA LEU A 51 1.65 4.02 16.12
C LEU A 51 1.02 3.62 14.77
N ASN A 52 -0.19 4.10 14.47
CA ASN A 52 -0.81 3.90 13.16
C ASN A 52 0.03 4.49 12.03
N ALA A 53 0.59 5.69 12.22
CA ALA A 53 1.45 6.34 11.23
C ALA A 53 2.70 5.49 10.88
N LEU A 54 3.25 4.74 11.83
CA LEU A 54 4.32 3.76 11.54
C LEU A 54 3.84 2.69 10.56
N GLY A 55 2.61 2.19 10.73
CA GLY A 55 1.97 1.26 9.81
C GLY A 55 1.80 1.86 8.41
N SER A 56 1.37 3.11 8.33
CA SER A 56 1.19 3.83 7.06
C SER A 56 2.51 4.08 6.33
N ILE A 57 3.58 4.44 7.04
CA ILE A 57 4.93 4.55 6.47
C ILE A 57 5.37 3.19 5.91
N VAL A 58 5.20 2.14 6.70
CA VAL A 58 5.58 0.79 6.33
C VAL A 58 4.78 0.28 5.12
N PHE A 59 3.47 0.56 5.07
CA PHE A 59 2.62 0.29 3.91
C PHE A 59 3.17 0.94 2.64
N ALA A 60 3.60 2.20 2.74
CA ALA A 60 4.10 2.99 1.61
C ALA A 60 5.32 2.35 0.93
N TYR A 61 6.09 1.50 1.64
CA TYR A 61 7.24 0.76 1.11
C TYR A 61 6.97 -0.74 0.88
N SER A 62 5.72 -1.19 0.91
CA SER A 62 5.36 -2.62 0.90
C SER A 62 5.29 -3.25 -0.52
N PHE A 63 6.35 -3.07 -1.32
CA PHE A 63 6.43 -3.63 -2.68
C PHE A 63 6.94 -5.08 -2.74
N SER A 64 7.48 -5.59 -1.63
CA SER A 64 8.13 -6.90 -1.51
C SER A 64 7.21 -8.05 -1.91
N MET A 65 5.90 -7.93 -1.63
CA MET A 65 4.87 -8.94 -1.90
C MET A 65 4.67 -9.24 -3.38
N ILE A 66 5.03 -8.30 -4.26
CA ILE A 66 4.85 -8.37 -5.71
C ILE A 66 6.21 -8.54 -6.42
N LEU A 67 7.31 -8.46 -5.67
CA LEU A 67 8.65 -8.43 -6.23
C LEU A 67 8.98 -9.73 -6.99
N ILE A 68 8.46 -10.86 -6.53
CA ILE A 68 8.70 -12.18 -7.15
C ILE A 68 7.96 -12.29 -8.48
N GLU A 69 6.74 -11.80 -8.57
CA GLU A 69 5.92 -11.77 -9.78
C GLU A 69 6.53 -10.84 -10.84
N ILE A 70 7.08 -9.70 -10.41
CA ILE A 70 7.83 -8.79 -11.31
C ILE A 70 9.11 -9.48 -11.81
N GLN A 71 9.84 -10.17 -10.92
CA GLN A 71 11.05 -10.93 -11.27
C GLN A 71 10.76 -12.01 -12.31
N ASP A 72 9.71 -12.79 -12.10
CA ASP A 72 9.27 -13.85 -13.02
C ASP A 72 8.94 -13.28 -14.41
N THR A 73 8.27 -12.12 -14.45
CA THR A 73 7.94 -11.43 -15.71
C THR A 73 9.21 -10.97 -16.47
N ILE A 74 10.23 -10.48 -15.77
CA ILE A 74 11.44 -9.91 -16.40
C ILE A 74 12.43 -11.01 -16.84
N GLN A 75 12.45 -12.16 -16.16
CA GLN A 75 13.32 -13.31 -16.49
C GLN A 75 13.24 -13.72 -17.96
N GLY A 76 12.07 -13.59 -18.60
CA GLY A 76 11.87 -13.95 -20.01
C GLY A 76 12.37 -12.92 -21.03
N THR A 77 12.87 -11.74 -20.63
CA THR A 77 13.02 -10.58 -21.55
C THR A 77 14.41 -9.94 -21.60
N GLN A 78 15.32 -10.20 -20.66
CA GLN A 78 16.58 -9.44 -20.52
C GLN A 78 17.84 -10.30 -20.66
N LYS A 79 18.82 -9.79 -21.45
CA LYS A 79 20.15 -10.42 -21.65
C LYS A 79 21.10 -10.27 -20.45
N ALA A 80 20.98 -9.16 -19.70
CA ALA A 80 21.62 -9.01 -18.40
C ALA A 80 20.73 -9.73 -17.38
N GLY A 81 21.24 -10.76 -16.70
CA GLY A 81 20.43 -11.65 -15.87
C GLY A 81 19.47 -10.93 -14.91
N PRO A 82 18.35 -11.56 -14.54
CA PRO A 82 17.20 -10.93 -13.87
C PRO A 82 17.55 -10.17 -12.58
N ILE A 83 18.60 -10.60 -11.86
CA ILE A 83 19.01 -10.01 -10.59
C ILE A 83 19.51 -8.57 -10.75
N GLN A 84 20.37 -8.29 -11.74
CA GLN A 84 20.98 -6.97 -11.88
C GLN A 84 19.95 -5.92 -12.29
N SER A 85 19.11 -6.25 -13.27
CA SER A 85 18.01 -5.37 -13.71
C SER A 85 17.05 -5.07 -12.58
N MET A 86 16.72 -6.07 -11.75
CA MET A 86 15.85 -5.88 -10.58
C MET A 86 16.50 -5.03 -9.49
N GLN A 87 17.79 -5.19 -9.22
CA GLN A 87 18.50 -4.33 -8.28
C GLN A 87 18.49 -2.86 -8.70
N ILE A 88 18.67 -2.59 -10.00
CA ILE A 88 18.60 -1.23 -10.54
C ILE A 88 17.18 -0.69 -10.43
N ALA A 89 16.18 -1.47 -10.86
CA ALA A 89 14.77 -1.07 -10.79
C ALA A 89 14.33 -0.77 -9.36
N VAL A 90 14.68 -1.62 -8.39
CA VAL A 90 14.36 -1.40 -6.97
C VAL A 90 15.06 -0.15 -6.44
N LYS A 91 16.35 0.05 -6.73
CA LYS A 91 17.08 1.25 -6.27
C LYS A 91 16.43 2.54 -6.79
N ILE A 92 16.13 2.60 -8.09
CA ILE A 92 15.50 3.77 -8.70
C ILE A 92 14.10 3.97 -8.11
N SER A 93 13.29 2.91 -8.05
CA SER A 93 11.90 3.00 -7.56
C SER A 93 11.85 3.46 -6.10
N VAL A 94 12.66 2.85 -5.22
CA VAL A 94 12.73 3.24 -3.80
C VAL A 94 13.21 4.67 -3.66
N ALA A 95 14.25 5.10 -4.40
CA ALA A 95 14.73 6.48 -4.33
C ALA A 95 13.66 7.49 -4.78
N SER A 96 12.96 7.21 -5.89
CA SER A 96 11.86 8.04 -6.40
C SER A 96 10.70 8.09 -5.41
N MET A 97 10.27 6.95 -4.87
CA MET A 97 9.19 6.88 -3.88
C MET A 97 9.55 7.68 -2.62
N THR A 98 10.75 7.48 -2.06
CA THR A 98 11.21 8.21 -0.88
C THR A 98 11.21 9.71 -1.11
N PHE A 99 11.68 10.16 -2.28
CA PHE A 99 11.66 11.58 -2.64
C PHE A 99 10.24 12.14 -2.65
N PHE A 100 9.31 11.49 -3.37
CA PHE A 100 7.93 11.97 -3.47
C PHE A 100 7.19 11.91 -2.12
N TYR A 101 7.37 10.83 -1.34
CA TYR A 101 6.75 10.71 -0.03
C TYR A 101 7.24 11.80 0.92
N LEU A 102 8.55 12.04 1.00
CA LEU A 102 9.07 13.12 1.85
C LEU A 102 8.62 14.49 1.37
N ALA A 103 8.69 14.77 0.07
CA ALA A 103 8.30 16.06 -0.51
C ALA A 103 6.81 16.35 -0.29
N VAL A 104 5.94 15.39 -0.61
CA VAL A 104 4.48 15.55 -0.47
C VAL A 104 4.09 15.61 1.01
N ALA A 105 4.67 14.77 1.88
CA ALA A 105 4.36 14.81 3.30
C ALA A 105 4.79 16.12 3.96
N THR A 106 6.00 16.61 3.66
CA THR A 106 6.48 17.89 4.21
C THR A 106 5.72 19.08 3.63
N ALA A 107 5.54 19.17 2.32
CA ALA A 107 4.78 20.26 1.71
C ALA A 107 3.31 20.24 2.15
N GLY A 108 2.68 19.07 2.20
CA GLY A 108 1.30 18.91 2.66
C GLY A 108 1.12 19.28 4.13
N TYR A 109 2.07 18.91 4.99
CA TYR A 109 2.05 19.33 6.39
C TYR A 109 2.33 20.83 6.55
N LEU A 110 3.16 21.44 5.71
CA LEU A 110 3.30 22.91 5.71
C LEU A 110 1.99 23.58 5.27
N ALA A 111 1.34 23.03 4.24
CA ALA A 111 0.06 23.53 3.71
C ALA A 111 -1.08 23.52 4.73
N PHE A 112 -1.28 22.40 5.42
CA PHE A 112 -2.46 22.17 6.25
C PHE A 112 -2.16 22.00 7.74
N GLY A 113 -0.90 21.81 8.11
CA GLY A 113 -0.47 21.64 9.49
C GLY A 113 -1.20 20.51 10.20
N ASN A 114 -1.80 20.87 11.34
CA ASN A 114 -2.54 19.92 12.16
C ASN A 114 -3.82 19.42 11.49
N ASP A 115 -4.34 20.17 10.52
CA ASP A 115 -5.60 19.86 9.82
C ASP A 115 -5.35 19.09 8.51
N VAL A 116 -4.12 18.57 8.30
CA VAL A 116 -3.82 17.76 7.12
C VAL A 116 -4.72 16.53 7.05
N PRO A 117 -5.48 16.35 5.95
CA PRO A 117 -6.35 15.18 5.81
C PRO A 117 -5.53 13.93 5.45
N ALA A 118 -6.05 12.75 5.83
CA ALA A 118 -5.43 11.47 5.50
C ALA A 118 -5.29 11.26 3.97
N TYR A 119 -6.26 11.74 3.20
CA TYR A 119 -6.16 11.86 1.75
C TYR A 119 -5.89 13.32 1.37
N LEU A 120 -4.64 13.64 1.05
CA LEU A 120 -4.19 15.03 0.92
C LEU A 120 -5.02 15.86 -0.08
N LEU A 121 -5.50 15.25 -1.17
CA LEU A 121 -6.24 15.96 -2.22
C LEU A 121 -7.60 16.51 -1.74
N THR A 122 -8.23 15.92 -0.71
CA THR A 122 -9.47 16.47 -0.13
C THR A 122 -9.25 17.74 0.68
N GLY A 123 -7.99 18.11 0.96
CA GLY A 123 -7.68 19.36 1.67
C GLY A 123 -7.76 20.60 0.78
N PHE A 124 -7.73 20.44 -0.55
CA PHE A 124 -7.73 21.57 -1.47
C PHE A 124 -9.15 21.91 -1.96
N GLU A 125 -9.46 23.20 -2.04
CA GLU A 125 -10.74 23.68 -2.60
C GLU A 125 -10.60 24.22 -4.04
N HIS A 126 -9.42 24.75 -4.38
CA HIS A 126 -9.15 25.41 -5.66
C HIS A 126 -7.74 25.13 -6.18
N PRO A 127 -7.53 25.09 -7.52
CA PRO A 127 -8.55 25.09 -8.57
C PRO A 127 -9.19 23.69 -8.75
N ARG A 128 -10.53 23.63 -8.75
CA ARG A 128 -11.31 22.38 -8.77
C ARG A 128 -10.99 21.44 -9.94
N TRP A 129 -10.73 21.99 -11.13
CA TRP A 129 -10.42 21.17 -12.30
C TRP A 129 -9.14 20.35 -12.13
N LEU A 130 -8.14 20.92 -11.43
CA LEU A 130 -6.85 20.29 -11.22
C LEU A 130 -6.95 19.19 -10.15
N ILE A 131 -7.72 19.44 -9.09
CA ILE A 131 -8.03 18.45 -8.05
C ILE A 131 -8.76 17.26 -8.67
N LEU A 132 -9.83 17.51 -9.44
CA LEU A 132 -10.58 16.45 -10.13
C LEU A 132 -9.69 15.66 -11.10
N THR A 133 -8.77 16.34 -11.80
CA THR A 133 -7.81 15.67 -12.68
C THR A 133 -6.89 14.74 -11.89
N ALA A 134 -6.40 15.17 -10.73
CA ALA A 134 -5.58 14.34 -9.85
C ALA A 134 -6.35 13.14 -9.30
N ASP A 135 -7.61 13.31 -8.89
CA ASP A 135 -8.45 12.21 -8.42
C ASP A 135 -8.70 11.17 -9.53
N ILE A 136 -8.96 11.62 -10.76
CA ILE A 136 -9.08 10.72 -11.93
C ILE A 136 -7.76 9.96 -12.15
N MET A 137 -6.62 10.62 -12.05
CA MET A 137 -5.30 9.97 -12.16
C MET A 137 -5.08 8.93 -11.05
N VAL A 138 -5.51 9.20 -9.81
CA VAL A 138 -5.48 8.23 -8.71
C VAL A 138 -6.32 7.00 -9.06
N VAL A 139 -7.54 7.19 -9.57
CA VAL A 139 -8.40 6.07 -10.01
C VAL A 139 -7.72 5.25 -11.11
N VAL A 140 -7.18 5.90 -12.14
CA VAL A 140 -6.47 5.21 -13.23
C VAL A 140 -5.22 4.49 -12.73
N HIS A 141 -4.49 5.04 -11.75
CA HIS A 141 -3.36 4.39 -11.11
C HIS A 141 -3.77 3.14 -10.29
N MET A 142 -4.90 3.21 -9.60
CA MET A 142 -5.41 2.10 -8.78
C MET A 142 -5.87 0.89 -9.63
N LEU A 143 -6.27 1.09 -10.88
CA LEU A 143 -6.73 -0.02 -11.74
C LEU A 143 -5.62 -1.06 -12.02
N PRO A 144 -4.42 -0.69 -12.52
CA PRO A 144 -3.29 -1.62 -12.61
C PRO A 144 -2.85 -2.16 -11.25
N ALA A 145 -2.83 -1.34 -10.20
CA ALA A 145 -2.43 -1.78 -8.87
C ALA A 145 -3.34 -2.92 -8.38
N TYR A 146 -4.66 -2.74 -8.48
CA TYR A 146 -5.63 -3.78 -8.16
C TYR A 146 -5.36 -5.07 -8.92
N GLN A 147 -5.12 -5.00 -10.24
CA GLN A 147 -4.81 -6.20 -11.03
C GLN A 147 -3.55 -6.89 -10.54
N VAL A 148 -2.46 -6.14 -10.32
CA VAL A 148 -1.19 -6.72 -9.90
C VAL A 148 -1.30 -7.40 -8.52
N TYR A 149 -2.02 -6.79 -7.58
CA TYR A 149 -2.18 -7.35 -6.23
C TYR A 149 -3.24 -8.47 -6.15
N ALA A 150 -4.34 -8.40 -6.90
CA ALA A 150 -5.41 -9.38 -6.82
C ALA A 150 -5.11 -10.69 -7.55
N GLN A 151 -4.33 -10.64 -8.64
CA GLN A 151 -4.13 -11.81 -9.50
C GLN A 151 -3.47 -13.00 -8.80
N PRO A 152 -2.41 -12.87 -7.98
CA PRO A 152 -1.82 -14.00 -7.27
C PRO A 152 -2.85 -14.76 -6.42
N PHE A 153 -3.68 -14.02 -5.68
CA PHE A 153 -4.74 -14.61 -4.85
C PHE A 153 -5.82 -15.29 -5.70
N VAL A 154 -6.33 -14.61 -6.73
CA VAL A 154 -7.39 -15.16 -7.58
C VAL A 154 -6.91 -16.41 -8.32
N VAL A 155 -5.69 -16.41 -8.85
CA VAL A 155 -5.09 -17.58 -9.51
C VAL A 155 -4.90 -18.72 -8.51
N PHE A 156 -4.47 -18.43 -7.29
CA PHE A 156 -4.37 -19.43 -6.22
C PHE A 156 -5.73 -20.10 -5.95
N VAL A 157 -6.80 -19.32 -5.80
CA VAL A 157 -8.15 -19.88 -5.55
C VAL A 157 -8.65 -20.69 -6.75
N GLU A 158 -8.49 -20.17 -7.97
CA GLU A 158 -8.87 -20.87 -9.21
C GLU A 158 -8.14 -22.21 -9.36
N PHE A 159 -6.85 -22.25 -9.05
CA PHE A 159 -6.05 -23.47 -9.10
C PHE A 159 -6.55 -24.53 -8.12
N HIS A 160 -6.76 -24.16 -6.86
CA HIS A 160 -7.25 -25.09 -5.84
C HIS A 160 -8.68 -25.55 -6.13
N TYR A 161 -9.52 -24.66 -6.64
CA TYR A 161 -10.87 -25.01 -7.07
C TYR A 161 -10.86 -25.99 -8.24
N ALA A 162 -9.96 -25.82 -9.22
CA ALA A 162 -9.82 -26.73 -10.35
C ALA A 162 -9.36 -28.14 -9.93
N LEU A 163 -8.53 -28.25 -8.89
CA LEU A 163 -8.10 -29.52 -8.31
C LEU A 163 -9.14 -30.17 -7.40
N TRP A 164 -10.17 -29.43 -7.00
CA TRP A 164 -11.19 -29.95 -6.09
C TRP A 164 -12.09 -30.97 -6.80
N ALA A 165 -11.85 -32.25 -6.52
CA ALA A 165 -12.54 -33.37 -7.16
C ALA A 165 -14.08 -33.26 -7.10
N ARG A 166 -14.63 -32.71 -6.01
CA ARG A 166 -16.08 -32.53 -5.77
C ARG A 166 -16.65 -31.22 -6.33
N ALA A 167 -15.84 -30.38 -7.00
CA ALA A 167 -16.31 -29.14 -7.60
C ALA A 167 -17.45 -29.42 -8.61
N PRO A 168 -18.62 -28.78 -8.48
CA PRO A 168 -19.75 -28.95 -9.39
C PRO A 168 -19.33 -28.75 -10.84
N ARG A 169 -19.68 -29.67 -11.74
CA ARG A 169 -19.25 -29.62 -13.16
C ARG A 169 -19.67 -28.32 -13.86
N MET A 170 -20.84 -27.78 -13.52
CA MET A 170 -21.37 -26.51 -14.08
C MET A 170 -20.55 -25.29 -13.64
N LEU A 171 -19.88 -25.37 -12.49
CA LEU A 171 -19.04 -24.32 -11.94
C LEU A 171 -17.55 -24.61 -12.20
N ARG A 172 -17.17 -25.19 -13.34
CA ARG A 172 -15.75 -25.39 -13.69
C ARG A 172 -15.29 -24.43 -14.78
N GLY A 173 -13.98 -24.23 -14.86
CA GLY A 173 -13.37 -23.41 -15.91
C GLY A 173 -13.88 -21.98 -15.89
N VAL A 174 -14.30 -21.46 -17.05
CA VAL A 174 -14.67 -20.05 -17.25
C VAL A 174 -15.83 -19.62 -16.35
N THR A 175 -16.82 -20.49 -16.10
CA THR A 175 -17.98 -20.16 -15.27
C THR A 175 -17.57 -19.79 -13.84
N PHE A 176 -16.71 -20.59 -13.22
CA PHE A 176 -16.17 -20.28 -11.89
C PHE A 176 -15.38 -18.97 -11.90
N ARG A 177 -14.52 -18.79 -12.91
CA ARG A 177 -13.68 -17.60 -13.01
C ARG A 177 -14.51 -16.32 -13.06
N ILE A 178 -15.55 -16.29 -13.89
CA ILE A 178 -16.44 -15.13 -13.99
C ILE A 178 -17.16 -14.89 -12.66
N LEU A 179 -17.83 -15.91 -12.12
CA LEU A 179 -18.60 -15.78 -10.89
C LEU A 179 -17.73 -15.36 -9.70
N PHE A 180 -16.60 -16.04 -9.50
CA PHE A 180 -15.69 -15.76 -8.40
C PHE A 180 -15.05 -14.39 -8.52
N ARG A 181 -14.52 -14.02 -9.70
CA ARG A 181 -13.88 -12.70 -9.88
C ARG A 181 -14.89 -11.56 -9.74
N SER A 182 -16.11 -11.70 -10.27
CA SER A 182 -17.17 -10.70 -10.10
C SER A 182 -17.59 -10.59 -8.63
N ALA A 183 -17.82 -11.72 -7.95
CA ALA A 183 -18.17 -11.71 -6.52
C ALA A 183 -17.05 -11.10 -5.66
N PHE A 184 -15.79 -11.38 -5.99
CA PHE A 184 -14.63 -10.82 -5.30
C PHE A 184 -14.56 -9.29 -5.46
N VAL A 185 -14.74 -8.76 -6.68
CA VAL A 185 -14.77 -7.31 -6.93
C VAL A 185 -15.93 -6.66 -6.19
N VAL A 186 -17.13 -7.25 -6.26
CA VAL A 186 -18.32 -6.72 -5.56
C VAL A 186 -18.10 -6.72 -4.04
N LEU A 187 -17.55 -7.80 -3.48
CA LEU A 187 -17.24 -7.89 -2.06
C LEU A 187 -16.27 -6.79 -1.64
N LEU A 188 -15.16 -6.61 -2.36
CA LEU A 188 -14.18 -5.56 -2.06
C LEU A 188 -14.79 -4.16 -2.19
N GLY A 189 -15.66 -3.93 -3.18
CA GLY A 189 -16.39 -2.67 -3.33
C GLY A 189 -17.32 -2.40 -2.15
N VAL A 190 -18.08 -3.39 -1.70
CA VAL A 190 -18.95 -3.28 -0.51
C VAL A 190 -18.11 -3.02 0.74
N LEU A 191 -17.02 -3.76 0.95
CA LEU A 191 -16.13 -3.53 2.08
C LEU A 191 -15.53 -2.12 2.06
N GLY A 192 -15.12 -1.61 0.89
CA GLY A 192 -14.62 -0.25 0.74
C GLY A 192 -15.68 0.81 1.06
N MET A 193 -16.95 0.58 0.72
CA MET A 193 -18.05 1.49 1.09
C MET A 193 -18.37 1.44 2.59
N CYS A 194 -18.18 0.30 3.24
CA CYS A 194 -18.47 0.11 4.66
C CYS A 194 -17.33 0.58 5.60
N LEU A 195 -16.12 0.84 5.08
CA LEU A 195 -14.93 1.15 5.88
C LEU A 195 -14.30 2.49 5.44
N PRO A 196 -14.86 3.64 5.83
CA PRO A 196 -14.38 4.96 5.40
C PRO A 196 -13.13 5.47 6.14
N PHE A 197 -12.45 4.63 6.93
CA PHE A 197 -11.28 5.00 7.74
C PHE A 197 -9.97 4.77 6.98
N PHE A 198 -9.79 5.47 5.87
CA PHE A 198 -8.67 5.21 4.94
C PHE A 198 -7.30 5.17 5.65
N GLY A 199 -6.99 6.18 6.49
CA GLY A 199 -5.72 6.25 7.21
C GLY A 199 -5.50 5.07 8.15
N ASP A 200 -6.52 4.71 8.91
CA ASP A 200 -6.45 3.62 9.88
C ASP A 200 -6.28 2.26 9.21
N ILE A 201 -7.05 2.01 8.15
CA ILE A 201 -7.01 0.77 7.38
C ILE A 201 -5.66 0.63 6.67
N VAL A 202 -5.12 1.71 6.08
CA VAL A 202 -3.80 1.72 5.46
C VAL A 202 -2.72 1.36 6.48
N GLY A 203 -2.78 1.94 7.70
CA GLY A 203 -1.84 1.61 8.76
C GLY A 203 -1.95 0.16 9.21
N LEU A 204 -3.16 -0.39 9.31
CA LEU A 204 -3.39 -1.79 9.67
C LEU A 204 -2.87 -2.77 8.62
N VAL A 205 -3.22 -2.55 7.35
CA VAL A 205 -2.78 -3.40 6.22
C VAL A 205 -1.26 -3.34 6.09
N GLY A 206 -0.67 -2.16 6.25
CA GLY A 206 0.77 -1.97 6.29
C GLY A 206 1.44 -2.81 7.36
N ALA A 207 0.95 -2.72 8.60
CA ALA A 207 1.51 -3.45 9.72
C ALA A 207 1.44 -4.97 9.49
N ILE A 208 0.26 -5.53 9.24
CA ILE A 208 0.05 -6.99 9.17
C ILE A 208 0.87 -7.61 8.03
N GLY A 209 0.94 -6.96 6.86
CA GLY A 209 1.66 -7.48 5.71
C GLY A 209 3.19 -7.38 5.85
N PHE A 210 3.69 -6.33 6.51
CA PHE A 210 5.10 -5.98 6.47
C PHE A 210 6.03 -6.98 7.13
N TRP A 211 5.80 -7.33 8.40
CA TRP A 211 6.72 -8.21 9.11
C TRP A 211 6.88 -9.58 8.43
N PRO A 212 5.80 -10.34 8.14
CA PRO A 212 5.97 -11.65 7.52
C PRO A 212 6.58 -11.55 6.12
N ALA A 213 6.01 -10.71 5.24
CA ALA A 213 6.35 -10.71 3.82
C ALA A 213 7.62 -9.90 3.48
N THR A 214 7.85 -8.77 4.14
CA THR A 214 8.97 -7.86 3.82
C THR A 214 10.22 -8.15 4.64
N VAL A 215 10.06 -8.65 5.87
CA VAL A 215 11.17 -8.78 6.82
C VAL A 215 11.49 -10.24 7.12
N TYR A 216 10.56 -10.96 7.76
CA TYR A 216 10.79 -12.29 8.30
C TYR A 216 11.16 -13.30 7.20
N TYR A 217 10.28 -13.52 6.22
CA TYR A 217 10.53 -14.52 5.19
C TYR A 217 11.78 -14.20 4.35
N PRO A 218 11.98 -12.98 3.83
CA PRO A 218 13.19 -12.66 3.08
C PRO A 218 14.48 -12.86 3.87
N ILE A 219 14.54 -12.44 5.14
CA ILE A 219 15.72 -12.62 5.99
C ILE A 219 15.99 -14.11 6.24
N GLU A 220 14.96 -14.87 6.61
CA GLU A 220 15.08 -16.29 6.94
C GLU A 220 15.46 -17.15 5.73
N CYS A 221 14.90 -16.83 4.56
CA CYS A 221 15.28 -17.44 3.28
C CYS A 221 16.74 -17.11 2.94
N TRP A 222 17.13 -15.84 3.06
CA TRP A 222 18.49 -15.40 2.75
C TRP A 222 19.53 -16.06 3.66
N ILE A 223 19.27 -16.17 4.96
CA ILE A 223 20.16 -16.86 5.92
C ILE A 223 20.30 -18.35 5.57
N ARG A 224 19.20 -19.03 5.21
CA ARG A 224 19.21 -20.45 4.83
C ARG A 224 20.02 -20.71 3.55
N VAL A 225 19.90 -19.84 2.55
CA VAL A 225 20.58 -19.99 1.26
C VAL A 225 22.07 -19.62 1.36
N TYR A 226 22.39 -18.44 1.90
CA TYR A 226 23.74 -17.89 1.84
C TYR A 226 24.62 -18.22 3.06
N LYS A 227 24.04 -18.76 4.14
CA LYS A 227 24.77 -19.19 5.36
C LYS A 227 25.81 -18.16 5.83
N PRO A 228 25.39 -16.92 6.13
CA PRO A 228 26.29 -15.82 6.50
C PRO A 228 27.00 -16.06 7.85
N SER A 229 27.97 -15.19 8.20
CA SER A 229 28.63 -15.24 9.51
C SER A 229 27.66 -15.04 10.69
N GLU A 230 28.00 -15.60 11.85
CA GLU A 230 27.16 -15.51 13.06
C GLU A 230 26.87 -14.06 13.48
N ARG A 231 27.85 -13.16 13.35
CA ARG A 231 27.64 -11.72 13.59
C ARG A 231 26.56 -11.14 12.66
N ARG A 232 26.57 -11.50 11.37
CA ARG A 232 25.57 -11.02 10.41
C ARG A 232 24.20 -11.64 10.68
N LYS A 233 24.14 -12.93 11.04
CA LYS A 233 22.88 -13.58 11.49
C LYS A 233 22.29 -12.89 12.71
N PHE A 234 23.13 -12.56 13.70
CA PHE A 234 22.70 -11.85 14.91
C PHE A 234 22.02 -10.52 14.57
N TRP A 235 22.67 -9.66 13.78
CA TRP A 235 22.09 -8.36 13.40
C TRP A 235 20.82 -8.49 12.55
N LEU A 236 20.75 -9.49 11.67
CA LEU A 236 19.53 -9.77 10.90
C LEU A 236 18.38 -10.22 11.81
N ARG A 237 18.66 -11.01 12.85
CA ARG A 237 17.66 -11.42 13.84
C ARG A 237 17.20 -10.26 14.72
N VAL A 238 18.13 -9.38 15.12
CA VAL A 238 17.79 -8.15 15.84
C VAL A 238 16.87 -7.27 15.00
N LEU A 239 17.18 -7.06 13.72
CA LEU A 239 16.32 -6.34 12.79
C LEU A 239 14.94 -6.99 12.67
N ASN A 240 14.88 -8.32 12.53
CA ASN A 240 13.64 -9.08 12.44
C ASN A 240 12.74 -8.86 13.69
N ILE A 241 13.32 -8.97 14.89
CA ILE A 241 12.60 -8.73 16.16
C ILE A 241 12.18 -7.26 16.28
N ALA A 242 13.03 -6.30 15.92
CA ALA A 242 12.69 -4.88 15.98
C ALA A 242 11.50 -4.55 15.06
N CYS A 243 11.52 -5.02 13.82
CA CYS A 243 10.41 -4.86 12.88
C CYS A 243 9.14 -5.58 13.33
N PHE A 244 9.26 -6.72 14.02
CA PHE A 244 8.11 -7.40 14.63
C PHE A 244 7.45 -6.52 15.70
N VAL A 245 8.24 -5.92 16.60
CA VAL A 245 7.74 -5.04 17.65
C VAL A 245 7.06 -3.80 17.05
N VAL A 246 7.68 -3.17 16.04
CA VAL A 246 7.08 -2.04 15.32
C VAL A 246 5.74 -2.44 14.69
N THR A 247 5.69 -3.62 14.07
CA THR A 247 4.46 -4.15 13.46
C THR A 247 3.37 -4.39 14.48
N LEU A 248 3.70 -4.97 15.64
CA LEU A 248 2.75 -5.19 16.71
C LEU A 248 2.21 -3.86 17.24
N ALA A 249 3.09 -2.89 17.48
CA ALA A 249 2.68 -1.57 17.96
C ALA A 249 1.80 -0.85 16.93
N ALA A 250 2.16 -0.87 15.65
CA ALA A 250 1.37 -0.28 14.57
C ALA A 250 0.00 -0.96 14.39
N THR A 251 -0.06 -2.29 14.57
CA THR A 251 -1.32 -3.04 14.56
C THR A 251 -2.21 -2.59 15.71
N VAL A 252 -1.68 -2.50 16.93
CA VAL A 252 -2.43 -2.02 18.10
C VAL A 252 -2.95 -0.59 17.89
N GLY A 253 -2.10 0.32 17.40
CA GLY A 253 -2.50 1.69 17.09
C GLY A 253 -3.63 1.75 16.07
N SER A 254 -3.49 1.02 14.96
CA SER A 254 -4.48 1.01 13.89
C SER A 254 -5.82 0.39 14.35
N VAL A 255 -5.79 -0.73 15.06
CA VAL A 255 -7.01 -1.36 15.61
C VAL A 255 -7.71 -0.43 16.57
N GLN A 256 -6.96 0.26 17.44
CA GLN A 256 -7.57 1.18 18.40
C GLN A 256 -8.24 2.37 17.71
N LEU A 257 -7.61 2.96 16.69
CA LEU A 257 -8.23 4.04 15.92
C LEU A 257 -9.49 3.58 15.19
N ILE A 258 -9.45 2.40 14.54
CA ILE A 258 -10.64 1.81 13.89
C ILE A 258 -11.77 1.64 14.91
N ILE A 259 -11.48 1.13 16.11
CA ILE A 259 -12.50 0.96 17.16
C ILE A 259 -13.10 2.31 17.54
N VAL A 260 -12.26 3.32 17.81
CA VAL A 260 -12.71 4.66 18.20
C VAL A 260 -13.56 5.29 17.10
N ASP A 261 -13.09 5.28 15.86
CA ASP A 261 -13.77 5.91 14.73
C ASP A 261 -15.07 5.16 14.38
N SER A 262 -15.07 3.83 14.49
CA SER A 262 -16.26 3.00 14.25
C SER A 262 -17.41 3.27 15.21
N ASN A 263 -17.14 3.72 16.45
CA ASN A 263 -18.19 4.03 17.43
C ASN A 263 -19.05 5.23 17.00
N SER A 264 -18.51 6.12 16.17
CA SER A 264 -19.20 7.30 15.66
C SER A 264 -19.82 7.10 14.27
N TYR A 265 -19.49 5.98 13.61
CA TYR A 265 -19.87 5.72 12.24
C TYR A 265 -21.20 4.98 12.15
N THR A 266 -22.06 5.42 11.23
CA THR A 266 -23.29 4.72 10.87
C THR A 266 -23.25 4.36 9.40
N VAL A 267 -23.39 3.06 9.11
CA VAL A 267 -23.28 2.54 7.74
C VAL A 267 -24.43 3.08 6.90
N PHE A 268 -24.11 3.72 5.77
CA PHE A 268 -25.09 4.29 4.84
C PHE A 268 -26.03 5.35 5.44
N SER A 269 -25.61 6.09 6.48
CA SER A 269 -26.37 7.26 6.91
C SER A 269 -26.38 8.32 5.81
N ASN A 270 -27.57 8.78 5.42
CA ASN A 270 -27.70 9.97 4.59
C ASN A 270 -27.09 11.15 5.37
N GLN A 271 -25.93 11.65 4.91
CA GLN A 271 -25.51 13.01 5.28
C GLN A 271 -26.41 14.03 4.57
#